data_AF-A0AA44MRB0-F1
#
_entry.id   AF-A0AA44MRB0-F1
#
_cell.length_a   1.000
_cell.length_b   1.000
_cell.length_c   1.000
_cell.angle_alpha   90.00
_cell.angle_beta   90.00
_cell.angle_gamma   90.00
#
_symmetry.space_group_name_H-M   'P 1'
#
loop_
_entity.id
_entity.type
_entity.pdbx_description
1 polymer ?
#
loop_
_entity_poly.entity_id
_entity_poly.type
_entity_poly.pdbx_seq_one_letter_code
_entity_poly.pdbx_strand_id
1 'polypeptide(L)'
;MAIKGLEQAVENLSRISKTAVPGAAAMAINRVASSAISQSASQVARETKVRRKLVKERARLKRATVKNPQARIKVNRGDLPVIKLGNARVVLSRRRRRKKGQRSSLKGGGSVLVVGNRRIPGAFIQQLKNGRWHVMQRVA
;
A
#
# COMPACT_ATOMS: atom_id res chain seq x y z
N MET A 1 -54.75 23.12 25.82
CA MET A 1 -54.87 21.69 25.46
C MET A 1 -53.48 21.06 25.51
N ALA A 2 -53.25 20.09 26.39
CA ALA A 2 -52.01 19.33 26.40
C ALA A 2 -52.07 18.26 25.31
N ILE A 3 -51.18 18.33 24.32
CA ILE A 3 -51.10 17.34 23.24
C ILE A 3 -50.55 16.04 23.86
N LYS A 4 -51.44 15.04 24.04
CA LYS A 4 -51.05 13.71 24.53
C LYS A 4 -49.94 13.14 23.66
N GLY A 5 -48.85 12.68 24.28
CA GLY A 5 -47.72 12.03 23.59
C GLY A 5 -46.65 12.96 23.04
N LEU A 6 -46.79 14.29 23.19
CA LEU A 6 -45.78 15.24 22.72
C LEU A 6 -44.45 15.11 23.50
N GLU A 7 -44.51 14.91 24.82
CA GLU A 7 -43.32 14.63 25.64
C GLU A 7 -42.61 13.33 25.20
N GLN A 8 -43.37 12.27 24.90
CA GLN A 8 -42.82 11.02 24.42
C GLN A 8 -42.14 11.18 23.05
N ALA A 9 -42.73 11.97 22.15
CA ALA A 9 -42.13 12.28 20.85
C ALA A 9 -40.82 13.08 21.00
N VAL A 10 -40.79 14.07 21.88
CA VAL A 10 -39.59 14.86 22.19
C VAL A 10 -38.50 13.98 22.82
N GLU A 11 -38.86 13.08 23.73
CA GLU A 11 -37.90 12.16 24.34
C GLU A 11 -37.31 11.17 23.31
N ASN A 12 -38.14 10.65 22.41
CA ASN A 12 -37.70 9.78 21.32
C ASN A 12 -36.72 10.51 20.38
N LEU A 13 -37.01 11.76 20.00
CA LEU A 13 -36.11 12.59 19.19
C LEU A 13 -34.79 12.88 19.93
N SER A 14 -34.86 13.17 21.24
CA SER A 14 -33.70 13.37 22.10
C SER A 14 -32.81 12.12 22.17
N ARG A 15 -33.39 10.92 22.26
CA ARG A 15 -32.65 9.65 22.24
C ARG A 15 -31.94 9.43 20.90
N ILE A 16 -32.61 9.69 19.77
CA ILE A 16 -32.02 9.59 18.43
C ILE A 16 -30.83 10.55 18.29
N SER A 17 -31.02 11.81 18.69
CA SER A 17 -29.98 12.84 18.64
C SER A 17 -28.73 12.46 19.45
N LYS A 18 -28.92 11.88 20.64
CA LYS A 18 -27.81 11.51 21.55
C LYS A 18 -27.07 10.24 21.13
N THR A 19 -27.72 9.31 20.44
CA THR A 19 -27.16 7.97 20.20
C THR A 19 -27.00 7.63 18.71
N ALA A 20 -28.09 7.70 17.96
CA ALA A 20 -28.12 7.29 16.56
C ALA A 20 -27.35 8.27 15.66
N VAL A 21 -27.49 9.58 15.89
CA VAL A 21 -26.81 10.60 15.06
C VAL A 21 -25.28 10.52 15.18
N PRO A 22 -24.67 10.47 16.38
CA PRO A 22 -23.21 10.30 16.50
C PRO A 22 -22.69 8.96 15.95
N GLY A 23 -23.48 7.89 16.10
CA GLY A 23 -23.17 6.59 15.52
C GLY A 23 -23.12 6.65 13.99
N ALA A 24 -24.14 7.23 13.38
CA ALA A 24 -24.22 7.46 11.93
C ALA A 24 -23.08 8.36 11.43
N ALA A 25 -22.77 9.44 12.15
CA ALA A 25 -21.67 10.34 11.82
C ALA A 25 -20.32 9.59 11.80
N ALA A 26 -20.02 8.80 12.84
CA ALA A 26 -18.79 8.02 12.89
C ALA A 26 -18.71 6.99 11.74
N MET A 27 -19.83 6.36 11.38
CA MET A 27 -19.90 5.44 10.24
C MET A 27 -19.63 6.15 8.91
N ALA A 28 -20.25 7.30 8.68
CA ALA A 28 -20.05 8.10 7.48
C ALA A 28 -18.58 8.51 7.31
N ILE A 29 -17.95 9.00 8.39
CA ILE A 29 -16.54 9.39 8.41
C ILE A 29 -15.63 8.19 8.08
N ASN A 30 -15.89 7.03 8.68
CA ASN A 30 -15.12 5.82 8.41
C ASN A 30 -15.27 5.32 6.97
N ARG A 31 -16.46 5.48 6.37
CA ARG A 31 -16.73 5.11 4.98
C ARG A 31 -15.98 6.02 4.00
N VAL A 32 -15.98 7.33 4.25
CA VAL A 32 -15.20 8.31 3.46
C VAL A 32 -13.71 8.01 3.58
N ALA A 33 -13.20 7.82 4.79
CA ALA A 33 -11.77 7.54 5.00
C ALA A 33 -11.31 6.24 4.32
N SER A 34 -12.12 5.17 4.40
CA SER A 34 -11.82 3.90 3.72
C SER A 34 -11.88 4.01 2.20
N SER A 35 -12.80 4.82 1.69
CA SER A 35 -12.93 5.12 0.25
C SER A 35 -11.74 5.94 -0.24
N ALA A 36 -11.32 6.97 0.49
CA ALA A 36 -10.15 7.78 0.18
C ALA A 36 -8.88 6.93 0.09
N ILE A 37 -8.65 6.01 1.05
CA ILE A 37 -7.53 5.05 0.97
C ILE A 37 -7.64 4.18 -0.28
N SER A 38 -8.84 3.67 -0.56
CA SER A 38 -9.07 2.73 -1.65
C SER A 38 -8.90 3.36 -3.04
N GLN A 39 -9.32 4.62 -3.21
CA GLN A 39 -9.14 5.40 -4.43
C GLN A 39 -7.68 5.80 -4.62
N SER A 40 -7.07 6.40 -3.59
CA SER A 40 -5.65 6.81 -3.63
C SER A 40 -4.72 5.63 -3.92
N ALA A 41 -4.95 4.48 -3.27
CA ALA A 41 -4.14 3.28 -3.53
C ALA A 41 -4.32 2.74 -4.95
N SER A 42 -5.48 2.95 -5.59
CA SER A 42 -5.72 2.54 -6.98
C SER A 42 -5.00 3.44 -7.97
N GLN A 43 -5.04 4.76 -7.72
CA GLN A 43 -4.34 5.76 -8.53
C GLN A 43 -2.82 5.50 -8.50
N VAL A 44 -2.23 5.45 -7.30
CA VAL A 44 -0.78 5.22 -7.12
C VAL A 44 -0.34 3.88 -7.70
N ALA A 45 -1.16 2.83 -7.58
CA ALA A 45 -0.85 1.52 -8.16
C ALA A 45 -0.77 1.55 -9.70
N ARG A 46 -1.65 2.32 -10.35
CA ARG A 46 -1.62 2.52 -11.81
C ARG A 46 -0.39 3.30 -12.24
N GLU A 47 -0.09 4.41 -11.57
CA GLU A 47 1.07 5.28 -11.89
C GLU A 47 2.40 4.53 -11.70
N THR A 48 2.57 3.85 -10.56
CA THR A 48 3.83 3.16 -10.22
C THR A 48 3.96 1.76 -10.82
N LYS A 49 2.90 1.23 -11.44
CA LYS A 49 2.81 -0.16 -11.95
C LYS A 49 3.11 -1.20 -10.88
N VAL A 50 2.65 -0.96 -9.65
CA VAL A 50 2.76 -1.85 -8.48
C VAL A 50 1.38 -2.41 -8.14
N ARG A 51 1.32 -3.65 -7.60
CA ARG A 51 0.04 -4.26 -7.19
C ARG A 51 -0.65 -3.39 -6.12
N ARG A 52 -1.93 -3.07 -6.36
CA ARG A 52 -2.78 -2.26 -5.46
C ARG A 52 -2.75 -2.71 -4.00
N LYS A 53 -2.72 -4.03 -3.75
CA LYS A 53 -2.65 -4.59 -2.39
C LYS A 53 -1.44 -4.06 -1.61
N LEU A 54 -0.25 -4.06 -2.22
CA LEU A 54 0.98 -3.60 -1.58
C LEU A 54 0.94 -2.11 -1.26
N VAL A 55 0.32 -1.31 -2.14
CA VAL A 55 0.14 0.14 -1.92
C VAL A 55 -0.86 0.38 -0.78
N LYS A 56 -1.98 -0.34 -0.77
CA LYS A 56 -3.01 -0.23 0.28
C LYS A 56 -2.47 -0.60 1.67
N GLU A 57 -1.60 -1.63 1.76
CA GLU A 57 -0.94 -2.03 3.00
C GLU A 57 -0.04 -0.95 3.62
N ARG A 58 0.33 0.09 2.85
CA ARG A 58 1.08 1.25 3.35
C ARG A 58 0.25 2.19 4.19
N ALA A 59 -1.08 2.17 4.03
CA ALA A 59 -2.01 3.04 4.71
C ALA A 59 -2.72 2.31 5.86
N ARG A 60 -2.72 2.92 7.04
CA ARG A 60 -3.43 2.44 8.23
C ARG A 60 -4.51 3.44 8.62
N LEU A 61 -5.72 2.95 8.84
CA LEU A 61 -6.86 3.76 9.26
C LEU A 61 -7.08 3.60 10.77
N LYS A 62 -6.95 4.69 11.52
CA LYS A 62 -7.52 4.81 12.87
C LYS A 62 -8.95 5.33 12.71
N ARG A 63 -9.93 4.49 13.07
CA ARG A 63 -11.36 4.75 12.85
C ARG A 63 -11.90 5.80 13.82
N ALA A 64 -12.90 6.55 13.35
CA ALA A 64 -13.74 7.39 14.19
C ALA A 64 -14.68 6.53 15.05
N THR A 65 -14.97 6.99 16.26
CA THR A 65 -15.94 6.40 17.19
C THR A 65 -16.95 7.47 17.63
N VAL A 66 -18.03 7.06 18.30
CA VAL A 66 -19.04 8.00 18.84
C VAL A 66 -18.39 9.06 19.74
N LYS A 67 -17.43 8.67 20.59
CA LYS A 67 -16.72 9.59 21.50
C LYS A 67 -15.67 10.45 20.80
N ASN A 68 -15.17 10.00 19.65
CA ASN A 68 -14.12 10.69 18.90
C ASN A 68 -14.45 10.63 17.39
N PRO A 69 -15.18 11.63 16.87
CA PRO A 69 -15.67 11.64 15.49
C PRO A 69 -14.56 11.99 14.48
N GLN A 70 -13.30 11.66 14.76
CA GLN A 70 -12.18 11.91 13.86
C GLN A 70 -11.53 10.59 13.43
N ALA A 71 -11.45 10.38 12.11
CA ALA A 71 -10.66 9.31 11.54
C ALA A 71 -9.28 9.84 11.13
N ARG A 72 -8.23 9.06 11.38
CA ARG A 72 -6.84 9.41 11.00
C ARG A 72 -6.26 8.36 10.09
N ILE A 73 -5.72 8.79 8.95
CA ILE A 73 -5.01 7.93 8.01
C ILE A 73 -3.50 8.14 8.23
N LYS A 74 -2.77 7.08 8.55
CA LYS A 74 -1.31 7.09 8.65
C LYS A 74 -0.73 6.33 7.46
N VAL A 75 0.18 6.96 6.72
CA VAL A 75 0.81 6.36 5.53
C VAL A 75 2.30 6.17 5.77
N ASN A 76 2.81 4.98 5.49
CA ASN A 76 4.25 4.77 5.44
C ASN A 76 4.81 5.32 4.12
N ARG A 77 5.58 6.41 4.23
CA ARG A 77 6.15 7.16 3.10
C ARG A 77 7.50 6.65 2.61
N GLY A 78 8.12 5.67 3.29
CA GLY A 78 9.39 5.11 2.82
C GLY A 78 9.26 4.39 1.48
N ASP A 79 10.38 4.05 0.86
CA ASP A 79 10.36 3.32 -0.41
C ASP A 79 9.81 1.90 -0.25
N LEU A 80 9.19 1.40 -1.33
CA LEU A 80 8.72 0.02 -1.36
C LEU A 80 9.89 -0.92 -1.66
N PRO A 81 10.19 -1.89 -0.78
CA PRO A 81 11.27 -2.83 -1.03
C PRO A 81 10.98 -3.65 -2.29
N VAL A 82 11.95 -3.66 -3.21
CA VAL A 82 11.86 -4.38 -4.48
C VAL A 82 11.48 -5.85 -4.28
N ILE A 83 12.00 -6.48 -3.23
CA ILE A 83 11.72 -7.90 -2.93
C ILE A 83 10.22 -8.19 -2.72
N LYS A 84 9.41 -7.18 -2.37
CA LYS A 84 7.95 -7.32 -2.24
C LYS A 84 7.20 -7.30 -3.57
N LEU A 85 7.85 -6.93 -4.67
CA LEU A 85 7.19 -6.77 -5.98
C LEU A 85 6.79 -8.12 -6.60
N GLY A 86 7.41 -9.22 -6.18
CA GLY A 86 7.07 -10.58 -6.62
C GLY A 86 8.24 -11.53 -6.50
N ASN A 87 8.13 -12.68 -7.15
CA ASN A 87 9.19 -13.69 -7.15
C ASN A 87 10.45 -13.13 -7.84
N ALA A 88 11.59 -13.40 -7.22
CA ALA A 88 12.88 -13.03 -7.75
C ALA A 88 13.47 -14.19 -8.56
N ARG A 89 14.00 -13.88 -9.74
CA ARG A 89 14.70 -14.83 -10.61
C ARG A 89 15.88 -14.16 -11.28
N VAL A 90 16.96 -14.91 -11.45
CA VAL A 90 18.14 -14.45 -12.19
C VAL A 90 17.96 -14.84 -13.65
N VAL A 91 18.14 -13.88 -14.56
CA VAL A 91 18.01 -14.09 -16.00
C VAL A 91 19.27 -13.60 -16.69
N LEU A 92 19.77 -14.35 -17.68
CA LEU A 92 20.89 -13.91 -18.52
C LEU A 92 20.50 -12.66 -19.32
N SER A 93 21.34 -11.62 -19.29
CA SER A 93 21.06 -10.40 -20.05
C SER A 93 21.18 -10.67 -21.55
N ARG A 94 20.16 -10.21 -22.29
CA ARG A 94 20.17 -10.21 -23.76
C ARG A 94 20.77 -8.92 -24.35
N ARG A 95 21.22 -7.96 -23.52
CA ARG A 95 21.69 -6.64 -23.97
C ARG A 95 23.06 -6.77 -24.66
N ARG A 96 23.05 -6.58 -25.99
CA ARG A 96 24.17 -6.55 -26.98
C ARG A 96 25.17 -7.72 -26.95
N ARG A 97 24.82 -8.72 -27.79
CA ARG A 97 25.65 -9.43 -28.78
C ARG A 97 27.17 -9.18 -28.74
N ARG A 98 27.90 -10.24 -28.38
CA ARG A 98 29.12 -10.76 -29.03
C ARG A 98 29.86 -9.74 -29.93
N LYS A 99 30.99 -9.20 -29.48
CA LYS A 99 32.10 -8.94 -30.41
C LYS A 99 32.61 -10.30 -30.90
N LYS A 100 32.61 -10.52 -32.22
CA LYS A 100 33.23 -11.69 -32.87
C LYS A 100 34.71 -11.73 -32.40
N GLY A 101 35.15 -12.84 -31.81
CA GLY A 101 36.55 -13.01 -31.35
C GLY A 101 36.87 -13.00 -29.83
N GLN A 102 35.97 -12.60 -28.92
CA GLN A 102 36.31 -12.62 -27.47
C GLN A 102 36.22 -14.02 -26.82
N ARG A 103 37.00 -14.32 -25.77
CA ARG A 103 37.00 -15.62 -25.06
C ARG A 103 35.74 -15.80 -24.18
N SER A 104 35.26 -17.04 -24.05
CA SER A 104 33.94 -17.43 -23.50
C SER A 104 33.68 -17.05 -22.03
N SER A 105 34.71 -17.02 -21.17
CA SER A 105 34.59 -16.71 -19.74
C SER A 105 34.25 -15.25 -19.43
N LEU A 106 34.50 -14.33 -20.37
CA LEU A 106 34.16 -12.91 -20.30
C LEU A 106 32.93 -12.57 -21.18
N LYS A 107 32.28 -13.59 -21.77
CA LYS A 107 31.38 -13.47 -22.93
C LYS A 107 29.89 -13.67 -22.61
N GLY A 108 29.50 -13.58 -21.35
CA GLY A 108 28.11 -13.58 -20.94
C GLY A 108 27.63 -12.15 -20.70
N GLY A 109 26.63 -11.68 -21.44
CA GLY A 109 25.89 -10.50 -21.01
C GLY A 109 25.43 -10.77 -19.58
N GLY A 110 25.94 -10.01 -18.61
CA GLY A 110 25.87 -10.36 -17.19
C GLY A 110 24.48 -10.75 -16.71
N SER A 111 24.39 -11.46 -15.59
CA SER A 111 23.12 -11.84 -15.00
C SER A 111 22.34 -10.60 -14.50
N VAL A 112 21.03 -10.58 -14.76
CA VAL A 112 20.12 -9.52 -14.32
C VAL A 112 19.11 -10.13 -13.38
N LEU A 113 18.94 -9.51 -12.21
CA LEU A 113 17.89 -9.91 -11.29
C LEU A 113 16.56 -9.33 -11.76
N VAL A 114 15.57 -10.21 -11.91
CA VAL A 114 14.20 -9.85 -12.26
C VAL A 114 13.32 -10.15 -11.06
N VAL A 115 12.62 -9.13 -10.55
CA VAL A 115 11.71 -9.26 -9.41
C VAL A 115 10.33 -8.77 -9.83
N GLY A 116 9.37 -9.69 -9.89
CA GLY A 116 8.06 -9.40 -10.48
C GLY A 116 8.19 -8.89 -11.92
N ASN A 117 7.70 -7.68 -12.18
CA ASN A 117 7.76 -7.01 -13.49
C ASN A 117 9.01 -6.12 -13.68
N ARG A 118 9.90 -6.01 -12.68
CA ARG A 118 11.08 -5.13 -12.75
C ARG A 118 12.33 -5.93 -13.07
N ARG A 119 13.17 -5.39 -13.97
CA ARG A 119 14.51 -5.90 -14.27
C ARG A 119 15.54 -4.94 -13.69
N ILE A 120 16.48 -5.47 -12.91
CA ILE A 120 17.40 -4.66 -12.12
C ILE A 120 18.83 -5.18 -12.38
N PRO A 121 19.59 -4.50 -13.26
CA PRO A 121 20.95 -4.91 -13.58
C PRO A 121 21.90 -4.69 -12.40
N GLY A 122 22.86 -5.59 -12.22
CA GLY A 122 23.84 -5.49 -11.13
C GLY A 122 23.26 -5.68 -9.72
N ALA A 123 22.00 -6.14 -9.63
CA ALA A 123 21.35 -6.43 -8.35
C ALA A 123 21.49 -7.90 -7.93
N PHE A 124 21.49 -8.11 -6.61
CA PHE A 124 21.60 -9.40 -5.96
C PHE A 124 20.74 -9.43 -4.69
N ILE A 125 20.47 -10.62 -4.17
CA ILE A 125 19.71 -10.80 -2.93
C ILE A 125 20.69 -11.07 -1.80
N GLN A 126 20.53 -10.37 -0.68
CA GLN A 126 21.35 -10.55 0.51
C GLN A 126 20.48 -10.50 1.76
N GLN A 127 20.82 -11.34 2.74
CA GLN A 127 20.27 -11.23 4.07
C GLN A 127 21.02 -10.13 4.83
N LEU A 128 20.29 -9.13 5.32
CA LEU A 128 20.86 -8.06 6.12
C LEU A 128 21.17 -8.55 7.54
N LYS A 129 21.96 -7.77 8.30
CA LYS A 129 22.30 -8.06 9.70
C LYS A 129 21.08 -8.26 10.62
N ASN A 130 19.93 -7.70 10.25
CA ASN A 130 18.66 -7.86 10.98
C ASN A 130 17.84 -9.11 10.55
N GLY A 131 18.43 -10.02 9.77
CA GLY A 131 17.80 -11.25 9.30
C GLY A 131 16.87 -11.10 8.10
N ARG A 132 16.60 -9.88 7.61
CA ARG A 132 15.70 -9.64 6.48
C ARG A 132 16.42 -9.79 5.14
N TRP A 133 15.80 -10.52 4.22
CA TRP A 133 16.23 -10.59 2.83
C TRP A 133 15.86 -9.32 2.07
N HIS A 134 16.84 -8.67 1.45
CA HIS A 134 16.64 -7.51 0.59
C HIS A 134 17.34 -7.70 -0.76
N VAL A 135 16.84 -6.97 -1.76
CA VAL A 135 17.52 -6.81 -3.04
C VAL A 135 18.45 -5.61 -2.92
N MET A 136 19.73 -5.85 -3.15
CA MET A 136 20.80 -4.85 -3.14
C MET A 136 21.30 -4.64 -4.57
N GLN A 137 21.86 -3.47 -4.86
CA GLN A 137 22.50 -3.18 -6.15
C GLN A 137 23.97 -2.86 -5.92
N ARG A 138 24.85 -3.42 -6.74
CA ARG A 138 26.27 -3.04 -6.74
C ARG A 138 26.39 -1.60 -7.22
N VAL A 139 26.93 -0.74 -6.37
CA VAL A 139 27.37 0.60 -6.76
C VAL A 139 28.81 0.43 -7.20
N ALA A 140 29.13 0.90 -8.41
CA ALA A 140 30.49 0.88 -8.94
C ALA A 140 31.33 1.99 -8.30
#